data_AF-K5BKN3-F1
#
_entry.id   AF-K5BKN3-F1
#
_cell.length_a   1.000
_cell.length_b   1.000
_cell.length_c   1.000
_cell.angle_alpha   90.00
_cell.angle_beta   90.00
_cell.angle_gamma   90.00
#
_symmetry.space_group_name_H-M   'P 1'
#
loop_
_entity.id
_entity.type
_entity.pdbx_description
1 polymer ?
#
loop_
_entity_poly.entity_id
_entity_poly.type
_entity_poly.pdbx_seq_one_letter_code
_entity_poly.pdbx_strand_id
1 'polypeptide(L)' 'MSERLHAAILRLARARGPDKTICPSDAARAVGGDDWRELMDDAREAARDLARRGEVELTQRGEVLDPDGTWRGPIRIRAR' A
#
# COMPACT_ATOMS: atom_id res chain seq x y z
N MET A 1 13.91 -5.74 1.30
CA MET A 1 13.06 -4.60 1.68
C MET A 1 11.60 -4.82 1.32
N SER A 2 11.31 -5.12 0.05
CA SER A 2 9.96 -5.39 -0.46
C SER A 2 9.11 -6.33 0.44
N GLU A 3 9.64 -7.48 0.85
CA GLU A 3 8.91 -8.41 1.75
C GLU A 3 8.47 -7.80 3.09
N ARG A 4 9.25 -6.88 3.68
CA ARG A 4 8.86 -6.20 4.92
C ARG A 4 7.70 -5.22 4.67
N LEU A 5 7.70 -4.56 3.51
CA LEU A 5 6.64 -3.65 3.11
C LEU A 5 5.36 -4.41 2.75
N HIS A 6 5.47 -5.55 2.06
CA HIS A 6 4.34 -6.46 1.82
C HIS A 6 3.66 -6.85 3.15
N ALA A 7 4.43 -7.38 4.08
CA ALA A 7 3.93 -7.79 5.38
C ALA A 7 3.31 -6.62 6.16
N ALA A 8 3.94 -5.43 6.11
CA ALA A 8 3.42 -4.24 6.78
C ALA A 8 2.09 -3.77 6.18
N ILE A 9 1.97 -3.72 4.84
CA ILE A 9 0.73 -3.33 4.16
C ILE A 9 -0.41 -4.27 4.56
N LEU A 10 -0.22 -5.59 4.43
CA LEU A 10 -1.26 -6.56 4.75
C LEU A 10 -1.67 -6.52 6.22
N ARG A 11 -0.69 -6.46 7.13
CA ARG A 11 -0.94 -6.37 8.57
C ARG A 11 -1.74 -5.13 8.92
N LEU A 12 -1.32 -3.96 8.44
CA LEU A 12 -1.96 -2.69 8.74
C LEU A 12 -3.36 -2.59 8.13
N ALA A 13 -3.53 -3.01 6.88
CA ALA A 13 -4.81 -2.99 6.19
C ALA A 13 -5.83 -3.92 6.86
N ARG A 14 -5.44 -5.16 7.20
CA ARG A 14 -6.30 -6.12 7.90
C ARG A 14 -6.65 -5.65 9.30
N ALA A 15 -5.69 -5.11 10.05
CA ALA A 15 -5.94 -4.59 11.41
C ALA A 15 -6.91 -3.40 11.41
N ARG A 16 -6.96 -2.62 10.33
CA ARG A 16 -7.89 -1.49 10.19
C ARG A 16 -9.34 -1.94 9.95
N GLY A 17 -9.54 -3.11 9.37
CA GLY A 17 -10.85 -3.68 9.02
C GLY A 17 -11.26 -3.48 7.56
N PRO A 18 -12.28 -4.23 7.09
CA PRO A 18 -12.59 -4.42 5.66
C PRO A 18 -13.01 -3.13 4.93
N ASP A 19 -13.70 -2.21 5.61
CA ASP A 19 -14.17 -0.95 4.99
C ASP A 19 -13.21 0.22 5.19
N LYS A 20 -12.01 -0.05 5.74
CA LYS A 20 -11.03 0.97 6.07
C LYS A 20 -9.81 0.82 5.18
N THR A 21 -9.10 1.94 5.02
CA THR A 21 -7.93 2.01 4.16
C THR A 21 -6.71 2.53 4.91
N ILE A 22 -5.54 2.21 4.38
CA ILE A 22 -4.25 2.82 4.71
C ILE A 22 -3.71 3.55 3.47
N CYS A 23 -2.56 4.19 3.57
CA CYS A 23 -1.76 4.66 2.43
C CYS A 23 -0.34 4.06 2.43
N PRO A 24 0.42 4.17 1.32
CA PRO A 24 1.79 3.64 1.27
C PRO A 24 2.70 4.17 2.39
N SER A 25 2.54 5.43 2.80
CA SER A 25 3.34 6.01 3.87
C SER A 25 3.09 5.36 5.24
N ASP A 26 1.91 4.77 5.49
CA ASP A 26 1.64 4.05 6.74
C ASP A 26 2.57 2.82 6.87
N ALA A 27 2.72 2.07 5.77
CA ALA A 27 3.63 0.94 5.70
C ALA A 27 5.10 1.37 5.70
N ALA A 28 5.44 2.42 4.94
CA ALA A 28 6.80 2.97 4.92
C ALA A 28 7.25 3.41 6.32
N ARG A 29 6.39 4.11 7.09
CA ARG A 29 6.69 4.53 8.47
C ARG A 29 6.87 3.33 9.40
N ALA A 30 6.02 2.32 9.26
CA ALA A 30 6.11 1.11 10.08
C ALA A 30 7.41 0.31 9.84
N VAL A 31 8.02 0.43 8.67
CA VAL A 31 9.23 -0.31 8.29
C VAL A 31 10.50 0.53 8.41
N GLY A 32 10.45 1.81 8.01
CA GLY A 32 11.62 2.69 7.88
C GLY A 32 11.83 3.69 9.01
N GLY A 33 10.90 3.80 9.97
CA GLY A 33 11.06 4.74 11.09
C GLY A 33 11.26 6.18 10.61
N ASP A 34 12.35 6.81 11.02
CA ASP A 34 12.67 8.21 10.65
C ASP A 34 13.01 8.36 9.15
N ASP A 35 13.57 7.33 8.52
CA ASP A 35 14.00 7.31 7.12
C ASP A 35 12.90 6.85 6.16
N TRP A 36 11.64 6.78 6.63
CA TRP A 36 10.53 6.23 5.86
C TRP A 36 10.28 6.90 4.50
N ARG A 37 10.72 8.16 4.34
CA ARG A 37 10.57 8.89 3.08
C ARG A 37 11.34 8.24 1.94
N GLU A 38 12.48 7.61 2.24
CA GLU A 38 13.28 6.89 1.25
C GLU A 38 12.58 5.61 0.77
N LEU A 39 11.65 5.07 1.57
CA LEU A 39 10.88 3.87 1.24
C LEU A 39 9.58 4.16 0.49
N MET A 40 9.30 5.42 0.11
CA MET A 40 8.01 5.77 -0.50
C MET A 40 7.78 5.08 -1.85
N ASP A 41 8.80 5.00 -2.70
CA ASP A 41 8.69 4.33 -4.00
C ASP A 41 8.58 2.81 -3.82
N ASP A 42 9.39 2.23 -2.94
CA ASP A 42 9.30 0.81 -2.57
C ASP A 42 7.91 0.45 -2.00
N ALA A 43 7.33 1.32 -1.17
CA ALA A 43 6.00 1.09 -0.58
C ALA A 43 4.89 1.15 -1.64
N ARG A 44 5.04 2.00 -2.66
CA ARG A 44 4.10 2.06 -3.80
C ARG A 44 4.24 0.81 -4.68
N GLU A 45 5.45 0.33 -4.92
CA GLU A 45 5.67 -0.90 -5.69
C GLU A 45 5.15 -2.13 -4.95
N ALA A 46 5.42 -2.25 -3.65
CA ALA A 46 4.87 -3.32 -2.81
C ALA A 46 3.33 -3.33 -2.81
N ALA A 47 2.70 -2.15 -2.84
CA ALA A 47 1.25 -2.04 -2.95
C ALA A 47 0.73 -2.52 -4.33
N ARG A 48 1.46 -2.25 -5.43
CA ARG A 48 1.14 -2.79 -6.76
C ARG A 48 1.26 -4.30 -6.79
N ASP A 49 2.36 -4.84 -6.26
CA ASP A 49 2.60 -6.29 -6.23
C ASP A 49 1.50 -7.05 -5.49
N LEU A 50 1.08 -6.55 -4.33
CA LEU A 50 -0.04 -7.16 -3.60
C LEU A 50 -1.37 -7.04 -4.35
N ALA A 51 -1.59 -5.94 -5.06
CA ALA A 51 -2.79 -5.76 -5.85
C ALA A 51 -2.82 -6.70 -7.07
N ARG A 52 -1.68 -6.91 -7.74
CA ARG A 52 -1.51 -7.92 -8.80
C ARG A 52 -1.82 -9.32 -8.30
N ARG A 53 -1.44 -9.63 -7.06
CA ARG A 53 -1.74 -10.91 -6.39
C ARG A 53 -3.18 -11.03 -5.89
N GLY A 54 -3.98 -9.95 -5.99
CA GLY A 54 -5.35 -9.92 -5.50
C GLY A 54 -5.49 -9.85 -3.98
N GLU A 55 -4.41 -9.55 -3.24
CA GLU A 55 -4.43 -9.49 -1.77
C GLU A 55 -4.92 -8.14 -1.23
N VAL A 56 -4.81 -7.08 -2.03
CA VAL A 56 -5.29 -5.74 -1.71
C VAL A 56 -5.98 -5.11 -2.92
N GLU A 57 -6.81 -4.10 -2.67
CA GLU A 57 -7.31 -3.21 -3.69
C GLU A 57 -6.72 -1.81 -3.51
N LEU A 58 -6.29 -1.21 -4.62
CA LEU A 58 -5.82 0.16 -4.68
C LEU A 58 -6.94 1.07 -5.17
N THR A 59 -7.16 2.18 -4.48
CA THR A 59 -8.11 3.19 -4.94
C THR A 59 -7.52 4.60 -4.91
N GLN A 60 -8.04 5.44 -5.79
CA GLN A 60 -7.75 6.87 -5.81
C GLN A 60 -9.04 7.64 -6.07
N ARG A 61 -9.37 8.57 -5.16
CA ARG A 61 -10.62 9.35 -5.23
C ARG A 61 -11.89 8.47 -5.33
N GLY A 62 -11.84 7.28 -4.72
CA GLY A 62 -12.95 6.31 -4.74
C GLY A 62 -12.90 5.31 -5.88
N GLU A 63 -12.12 5.58 -6.93
CA GLU A 63 -12.01 4.71 -8.10
C GLU A 63 -10.94 3.63 -7.91
N VAL A 64 -11.23 2.41 -8.35
CA VAL A 64 -10.27 1.30 -8.33
C VAL A 64 -9.19 1.54 -9.38
N LEU A 65 -7.93 1.39 -8.98
CA LEU A 65 -6.78 1.55 -9.86
C LEU A 65 -6.35 0.20 -10.45
N ASP A 66 -5.96 0.23 -11.72
CA ASP A 66 -5.16 -0.81 -12.34
C ASP A 66 -3.74 -0.79 -11.74
N PRO A 67 -3.25 -1.90 -11.15
CA PRO A 67 -1.90 -1.98 -10.59
C PRO A 67 -0.79 -1.88 -11.63
N ASP A 68 -1.06 -2.09 -12.91
CA ASP A 68 -0.09 -1.89 -14.01
C ASP A 68 -0.26 -0.54 -14.72
N GLY A 69 -1.31 0.21 -14.35
CA GLY A 69 -1.60 1.53 -14.86
C GLY A 69 -0.68 2.64 -14.33
N THR A 70 -0.66 3.76 -15.04
CA THR A 70 0.01 4.99 -14.58
C THR A 70 -0.92 5.83 -13.72
N TRP A 71 -0.51 6.10 -12.47
CA TRP A 71 -1.23 6.97 -11.55
C TRP A 71 -0.25 7.79 -10.71
N ARG A 72 -0.67 9.00 -10.33
CA ARG A 72 0.14 9.96 -9.56
C ARG A 72 -0.61 10.46 -8.35
N GLY A 73 0.13 10.84 -7.31
CA GLY A 73 -0.44 11.41 -6.09
C GLY A 73 -0.91 10.36 -5.07
N PRO A 74 -1.74 10.78 -4.10
CA PRO A 74 -2.20 9.94 -3.00
C PRO A 74 -3.09 8.80 -3.47
N ILE A 75 -2.85 7.62 -2.92
CA ILE A 75 -3.64 6.40 -3.12
C ILE A 75 -4.03 5.80 -1.78
N ARG A 76 -5.07 4.97 -1.78
CA ARG A 76 -5.55 4.22 -0.63
C ARG A 76 -5.41 2.72 -0.91
N ILE A 77 -5.14 1.96 0.14
CA ILE A 77 -4.98 0.51 0.08
C ILE A 77 -5.97 -0.11 1.07
N ARG A 78 -6.79 -1.07 0.63
CA ARG A 78 -7.62 -1.92 1.50
C ARG A 78 -7.28 -3.39 1.28
N ALA A 79 -7.37 -4.20 2.33
CA ALA A 79 -7.26 -5.65 2.19
C ALA A 79 -8.47 -6.20 1.43
N ARG A 80 -8.25 -7.22 0.61
CA ARG A 80 -9.32 -8.04 0.01
C ARG A 80 -9.77 -9.13 0.97
#